data_AF-A0AAW0C5K1-F1
#
_entry.id   AF-A0AAW0C5K1-F1
#
_cell.length_a   1.000
_cell.length_b   1.000
_cell.length_c   1.000
_cell.angle_alpha   90.00
_cell.angle_beta   90.00
_cell.angle_gamma   90.00
#
_symmetry.space_group_name_H-M   'P 1'
#
loop_
_entity.id
_entity.type
_entity.pdbx_description
1 polymer ?
#
loop_
_entity_poly.entity_id
_entity_poly.type
_entity_poly.pdbx_seq_one_letter_code
_entity_poly.pdbx_strand_id
1 'polypeptide(L)'
;MERPVADDQAINSVTTGLYLTINDTISLSAFLAEITSDGKYQDAAILSANWIKNHNINGDNIVLDTVNGHDCGRSSADWLFTYNSGKYVEGLSVLAAITGDAQWTSLYTTIANSAMKTNHWGGSDGIITEGASPSQNNDGVGFKAIFIRGLHEAFERSSNNDLKILIHSYIDVQASSISINVMPNFANPHFQYNALLDLAANGSSYSSSWTGPPQDFTTWGQLAALDVLVSAVNAN
;
A
#
# COMPACT_ATOMS: atom_id res chain seq x y z
N MET A 1 -1.22 -12.24 17.14
CA MET A 1 -0.63 -11.16 17.96
C MET A 1 0.85 -11.47 18.05
N GLU A 2 1.64 -11.01 17.08
CA GLU A 2 3.10 -11.10 17.15
C GLU A 2 3.63 -9.99 18.06
N ARG A 3 4.47 -10.35 19.03
CA ARG A 3 5.28 -9.40 19.80
C ARG A 3 6.61 -9.25 19.05
N PRO A 4 6.92 -8.09 18.43
CA PRO A 4 8.08 -7.96 17.56
C PRO A 4 9.41 -8.01 18.31
N VAL A 5 9.42 -7.67 19.60
CA VAL A 5 10.61 -7.64 20.46
C VAL A 5 10.24 -7.93 21.93
N ALA A 6 11.22 -8.40 22.72
CA ALA A 6 11.02 -8.83 24.11
C ALA A 6 10.76 -7.68 25.11
N ASP A 7 11.00 -6.43 24.71
CA ASP A 7 11.02 -5.23 25.56
C ASP A 7 9.88 -4.24 25.31
N ASP A 8 8.96 -4.54 24.38
CA ASP A 8 7.82 -3.69 23.96
C ASP A 8 8.24 -2.27 23.50
N GLN A 9 9.49 -2.07 23.07
CA GLN A 9 9.98 -0.75 22.64
C GLN A 9 9.77 -0.47 21.15
N ALA A 10 9.50 -1.49 20.33
CA ALA A 10 9.25 -1.30 18.90
C ALA A 10 7.80 -0.87 18.65
N ILE A 11 7.61 0.37 18.19
CA ILE A 11 6.35 0.88 17.66
C ILE A 11 6.47 0.83 16.15
N ASN A 12 6.16 -0.33 15.56
CA ASN A 12 6.14 -0.42 14.12
C ASN A 12 4.82 0.10 13.54
N SER A 13 4.84 0.36 12.25
CA SER A 13 3.74 0.90 11.48
C SER A 13 2.56 -0.09 11.35
N VAL A 14 2.68 -1.34 11.85
CA VAL A 14 1.69 -2.44 11.72
C VAL A 14 1.26 -3.22 12.99
N THR A 15 2.13 -3.46 13.98
CA THR A 15 2.02 -4.47 15.05
C THR A 15 1.34 -3.93 16.29
N THR A 16 0.32 -3.12 16.09
CA THR A 16 -0.75 -2.96 17.08
C THR A 16 -2.10 -2.79 16.35
N GLY A 17 -2.21 -3.51 15.22
CA GLY A 17 -3.30 -3.49 14.24
C GLY A 17 -4.67 -3.99 14.70
N LEU A 18 -5.03 -3.78 15.96
CA LEU A 18 -6.39 -4.03 16.44
C LEU A 18 -6.93 -3.05 17.49
N TYR A 19 -6.22 -2.02 17.96
CA TYR A 19 -6.87 -0.89 18.66
C TYR A 19 -5.97 0.34 18.96
N LEU A 20 -4.66 0.35 18.63
CA LEU A 20 -3.74 1.33 19.27
C LEU A 20 -2.62 1.99 18.43
N THR A 21 -2.47 1.80 17.12
CA THR A 21 -1.40 2.50 16.36
C THR A 21 -1.74 2.87 14.90
N ILE A 22 -0.87 3.68 14.32
CA ILE A 22 -1.21 4.98 13.74
C ILE A 22 -1.71 4.89 12.28
N ASN A 23 -1.20 3.97 11.45
CA ASN A 23 -1.70 3.79 10.07
C ASN A 23 -3.11 3.20 10.02
N ASP A 24 -3.34 2.09 10.73
CA ASP A 24 -4.67 1.51 10.86
C ASP A 24 -5.56 2.32 11.80
N THR A 25 -5.05 3.06 12.79
CA THR A 25 -5.87 4.05 13.51
C THR A 25 -6.38 5.10 12.54
N ILE A 26 -5.62 5.53 11.53
CA ILE A 26 -6.17 6.42 10.51
C ILE A 26 -7.22 5.68 9.70
N SER A 27 -6.93 4.51 9.10
CA SER A 27 -7.94 3.79 8.30
C SER A 27 -9.19 3.45 9.13
N LEU A 28 -9.04 2.70 10.22
CA LEU A 28 -10.12 2.30 11.11
C LEU A 28 -10.84 3.48 11.73
N SER A 29 -10.14 4.48 12.28
CA SER A 29 -10.83 5.61 12.91
C SER A 29 -11.42 6.56 11.87
N ALA A 30 -10.85 6.68 10.67
CA ALA A 30 -11.49 7.42 9.58
C ALA A 30 -12.74 6.70 9.08
N PHE A 31 -12.70 5.36 8.89
CA PHE A 31 -13.88 4.57 8.54
C PHE A 31 -14.94 4.58 9.66
N LEU A 32 -14.53 4.48 10.93
CA LEU A 32 -15.45 4.59 12.06
C LEU A 32 -16.04 6.00 12.15
N ALA A 33 -15.26 7.05 11.92
CA ALA A 33 -15.76 8.42 11.86
C ALA A 33 -16.75 8.59 10.70
N GLU A 34 -16.46 8.02 9.53
CA GLU A 34 -17.36 8.03 8.37
C GLU A 34 -18.71 7.37 8.69
N ILE A 35 -18.68 6.17 9.28
CA ILE A 35 -19.88 5.37 9.55
C ILE A 35 -20.68 5.93 10.74
N THR A 36 -20.00 6.38 11.79
CA THR A 36 -20.65 6.77 13.06
C THR A 36 -20.88 8.26 13.21
N SER A 37 -20.16 9.09 12.44
CA SER A 37 -20.08 10.54 12.61
C SER A 37 -19.65 10.98 14.03
N ASP A 38 -18.99 10.09 14.79
CA ASP A 38 -18.48 10.40 16.13
C ASP A 38 -17.09 11.05 16.03
N GLY A 39 -17.00 12.30 16.49
CA GLY A 39 -15.79 13.12 16.42
C GLY A 39 -14.57 12.49 17.10
N LYS A 40 -14.74 11.61 18.09
CA LYS A 40 -13.60 10.96 18.76
C LYS A 40 -12.76 10.12 17.80
N TYR A 41 -13.39 9.50 16.80
CA TYR A 41 -12.70 8.68 15.80
C TYR A 41 -12.00 9.58 14.77
N GLN A 42 -12.63 10.68 14.38
CA GLN A 42 -12.01 11.68 13.51
C GLN A 42 -10.76 12.28 14.18
N ASP A 43 -10.84 12.68 15.44
CA ASP A 43 -9.72 13.23 16.20
C ASP A 43 -8.56 12.23 16.31
N ALA A 44 -8.87 10.96 16.58
CA ALA A 44 -7.87 9.89 16.62
C ALA A 44 -7.18 9.69 15.26
N ALA A 45 -7.94 9.74 14.14
CA ALA A 45 -7.39 9.66 12.80
C ALA A 45 -6.49 10.86 12.47
N ILE A 46 -6.90 12.09 12.81
CA ILE A 46 -6.11 13.31 12.60
C ILE A 46 -4.80 13.29 13.38
N LEU A 47 -4.85 12.92 14.67
CA LEU A 47 -3.66 12.81 15.51
C LEU A 47 -2.69 11.79 14.93
N SER A 48 -3.24 10.68 14.48
CA SER A 48 -2.45 9.60 13.93
C SER A 48 -1.79 10.00 12.59
N ALA A 49 -2.56 10.59 11.68
CA ALA A 49 -2.04 11.09 10.41
C ALA A 49 -0.91 12.10 10.61
N ASN A 50 -1.08 13.05 11.52
CA ASN A 50 -0.04 14.01 11.82
C ASN A 50 1.23 13.37 12.40
N TRP A 51 1.10 12.33 13.22
CA TRP A 51 2.29 11.68 13.78
C TRP A 51 3.16 11.05 12.70
N ILE A 52 2.57 10.31 11.74
CA ILE A 52 3.33 9.68 10.64
C ILE A 52 3.91 10.73 9.72
N LYS A 53 3.08 11.69 9.31
CA LYS A 53 3.49 12.85 8.51
C LYS A 53 4.75 13.52 9.07
N ASN A 54 4.83 13.67 10.38
CA ASN A 54 5.89 14.43 11.03
C ASN A 54 7.11 13.57 11.42
N HIS A 55 6.96 12.25 11.60
CA HIS A 55 8.02 11.43 12.20
C HIS A 55 8.42 10.21 11.37
N ASN A 56 7.50 9.56 10.66
CA ASN A 56 7.74 8.22 10.11
C ASN A 56 7.63 8.14 8.57
N ILE A 57 8.06 9.21 7.90
CA ILE A 57 8.22 9.27 6.43
C ILE A 57 9.68 9.62 6.11
N ASN A 58 10.25 8.98 5.09
CA ASN A 58 11.61 9.25 4.61
C ASN A 58 11.64 10.44 3.62
N GLY A 59 12.83 10.80 3.13
CA GLY A 59 13.01 11.92 2.19
C GLY A 59 12.32 11.76 0.83
N ASP A 60 11.98 10.51 0.47
CA ASP A 60 11.34 10.16 -0.81
C ASP A 60 9.81 10.05 -0.71
N ASN A 61 9.25 10.44 0.44
CA ASN A 61 7.83 10.31 0.78
C ASN A 61 7.33 8.86 0.89
N ILE A 62 8.20 7.95 1.34
CA ILE A 62 7.84 6.56 1.66
C ILE A 62 7.69 6.40 3.18
N VAL A 63 6.63 5.71 3.60
CA VAL A 63 6.36 5.43 5.01
C VAL A 63 7.34 4.38 5.53
N LEU A 64 8.04 4.73 6.61
CA LEU A 64 9.01 3.86 7.27
C LEU A 64 8.32 2.77 8.09
N ASP A 65 9.07 1.71 8.41
CA ASP A 65 8.53 0.56 9.12
C ASP A 65 8.38 0.78 10.62
N THR A 66 9.37 1.32 11.33
CA THR A 66 9.34 1.34 12.80
C THR A 66 9.87 2.63 13.41
N VAL A 67 9.29 3.03 14.55
CA VAL A 67 9.88 3.98 15.51
C VAL A 67 10.10 3.26 16.84
N ASN A 68 11.27 3.44 17.44
CA ASN A 68 11.57 2.96 18.77
C ASN A 68 11.01 3.94 19.81
N GLY A 69 10.19 3.46 20.73
CA GLY A 69 9.51 4.27 21.74
C GLY A 69 10.42 4.75 22.88
N HIS A 70 11.62 4.18 23.02
CA HIS A 70 12.60 4.57 24.03
C HIS A 70 13.50 5.73 23.55
N ASP A 71 13.96 5.70 22.29
CA ASP A 71 14.93 6.67 21.77
C ASP A 71 14.45 7.47 20.55
N CYS A 72 13.21 7.24 20.09
CA CYS A 72 12.64 7.82 18.87
C CYS A 72 13.42 7.50 17.59
N GLY A 73 14.34 6.54 17.64
CA GLY A 73 15.06 6.02 16.49
C GLY A 73 14.09 5.39 15.49
N ARG A 74 14.39 5.50 14.20
CA ARG A 74 13.52 4.99 13.13
C ARG A 74 14.17 3.79 12.45
N SER A 75 13.36 2.94 11.84
CA SER A 75 13.85 1.88 10.96
C SER A 75 14.70 2.48 9.84
N SER A 76 15.62 1.67 9.30
CA SER A 76 16.43 2.08 8.15
C SER A 76 15.55 2.58 7.00
N ALA A 77 16.03 3.59 6.28
CA ALA A 77 15.37 4.08 5.07
C ALA A 77 15.33 3.05 3.94
N ASP A 78 16.13 1.98 4.03
CA ASP A 78 16.13 0.85 3.09
C ASP A 78 15.27 -0.33 3.56
N TRP A 79 14.74 -0.28 4.79
CA TRP A 79 13.85 -1.32 5.34
C TRP A 79 12.41 -0.88 5.17
N LEU A 80 11.93 -1.00 3.94
CA LEU A 80 10.64 -0.47 3.50
C LEU A 80 9.75 -1.60 3.01
N PHE A 81 8.46 -1.49 3.33
CA PHE A 81 7.46 -2.46 2.92
C PHE A 81 6.25 -1.77 2.29
N THR A 82 5.68 -2.40 1.27
CA THR A 82 4.58 -1.82 0.48
C THR A 82 3.37 -1.45 1.35
N TYR A 83 3.03 -2.33 2.30
CA TYR A 83 1.83 -2.20 3.12
C TYR A 83 1.82 -0.93 3.99
N ASN A 84 2.99 -0.44 4.43
CA ASN A 84 3.10 0.76 5.25
C ASN A 84 2.57 2.00 4.52
N SER A 85 3.01 2.18 3.29
CA SER A 85 2.53 3.27 2.44
C SER A 85 1.09 3.03 2.00
N GLY A 86 0.73 1.78 1.73
CA GLY A 86 -0.64 1.39 1.35
C GLY A 86 -1.69 1.75 2.39
N LYS A 87 -1.48 1.33 3.63
CA LYS A 87 -2.39 1.63 4.74
C LYS A 87 -2.49 3.11 5.04
N TYR A 88 -1.38 3.81 4.97
CA TYR A 88 -1.40 5.24 5.18
C TYR A 88 -2.21 5.98 4.10
N VAL A 89 -2.02 5.61 2.83
CA VAL A 89 -2.81 6.14 1.71
C VAL A 89 -4.30 5.82 1.87
N GLU A 90 -4.64 4.58 2.23
CA GLU A 90 -6.02 4.15 2.51
C GLU A 90 -6.67 5.09 3.56
N GLY A 91 -6.06 5.20 4.74
CA GLY A 91 -6.62 6.01 5.82
C GLY A 91 -6.68 7.50 5.50
N LEU A 92 -5.66 8.06 4.86
CA LEU A 92 -5.65 9.46 4.47
C LEU A 92 -6.73 9.78 3.42
N SER A 93 -7.05 8.84 2.52
CA SER A 93 -8.10 9.03 1.52
C SER A 93 -9.48 9.14 2.16
N VAL A 94 -9.76 8.32 3.18
CA VAL A 94 -10.99 8.41 3.98
C VAL A 94 -10.99 9.69 4.83
N LEU A 95 -9.85 10.01 5.45
CA LEU A 95 -9.70 11.20 6.28
C LEU A 95 -9.96 12.49 5.47
N ALA A 96 -9.47 12.55 4.23
CA ALA A 96 -9.74 13.65 3.31
C ALA A 96 -11.24 13.79 3.02
N ALA A 97 -11.95 12.67 2.81
CA ALA A 97 -13.38 12.68 2.52
C ALA A 97 -14.22 13.16 3.72
N ILE A 98 -13.93 12.67 4.93
CA ILE A 98 -14.72 13.03 6.13
C ILE A 98 -14.44 14.45 6.64
N THR A 99 -13.22 14.96 6.45
CA THR A 99 -12.84 16.30 6.94
C THR A 99 -13.02 17.40 5.90
N GLY A 100 -12.97 17.07 4.60
CA GLY A 100 -12.88 18.05 3.52
C GLY A 100 -11.57 18.83 3.45
N ASP A 101 -10.55 18.43 4.23
CA ASP A 101 -9.27 19.15 4.29
C ASP A 101 -8.33 18.72 3.15
N ALA A 102 -7.97 19.70 2.30
CA ALA A 102 -7.10 19.50 1.15
C ALA A 102 -5.68 19.04 1.53
N GLN A 103 -5.25 19.22 2.78
CA GLN A 103 -3.94 18.73 3.22
C GLN A 103 -3.84 17.21 3.13
N TRP A 104 -4.92 16.49 3.45
CA TRP A 104 -4.94 15.03 3.41
C TRP A 104 -4.98 14.54 1.98
N THR A 105 -5.72 15.25 1.11
CA THR A 105 -5.71 15.01 -0.34
C THR A 105 -4.32 15.13 -0.93
N SER A 106 -3.62 16.22 -0.60
CA SER A 106 -2.25 16.48 -1.06
C SER A 106 -1.27 15.42 -0.54
N LEU A 107 -1.43 15.00 0.71
CA LEU A 107 -0.54 14.04 1.35
C LEU A 107 -0.70 12.64 0.77
N TYR A 108 -1.93 12.10 0.67
CA TYR A 108 -2.11 10.76 0.11
C TYR A 108 -1.71 10.72 -1.38
N THR A 109 -1.96 11.79 -2.13
CA THR A 109 -1.54 11.89 -3.55
C THR A 109 -0.02 11.80 -3.67
N THR A 110 0.71 12.54 -2.82
CA THR A 110 2.18 12.56 -2.82
C THR A 110 2.74 11.18 -2.50
N ILE A 111 2.23 10.54 -1.45
CA ILE A 111 2.72 9.24 -0.98
C ILE A 111 2.38 8.14 -1.97
N ALA A 112 1.15 8.12 -2.52
CA ALA A 112 0.77 7.16 -3.55
C ALA A 112 1.66 7.29 -4.80
N ASN A 113 1.93 8.52 -5.26
CA ASN A 113 2.81 8.75 -6.40
C ASN A 113 4.25 8.26 -6.13
N SER A 114 4.83 8.56 -4.97
CA SER A 114 6.15 8.06 -4.60
C SER A 114 6.18 6.53 -4.48
N ALA A 115 5.19 5.95 -3.80
CA ALA A 115 5.09 4.52 -3.55
C ALA A 115 4.91 3.69 -4.83
N MET A 116 4.20 4.20 -5.84
CA MET A 116 4.08 3.49 -7.12
C MET A 116 5.33 3.62 -8.01
N LYS A 117 6.20 4.60 -7.76
CA LYS A 117 7.37 4.93 -8.60
C LYS A 117 8.71 4.54 -7.99
N THR A 118 8.71 3.99 -6.77
CA THR A 118 9.93 3.55 -6.10
C THR A 118 10.45 2.22 -6.65
N ASN A 119 11.77 2.04 -6.58
CA ASN A 119 12.47 0.80 -6.90
C ASN A 119 12.74 -0.08 -5.66
N HIS A 120 12.26 0.31 -4.47
CA HIS A 120 12.44 -0.49 -3.25
C HIS A 120 11.68 -1.83 -3.28
N TRP A 121 10.51 -1.84 -3.92
CA TRP A 121 9.72 -3.07 -4.14
C TRP A 121 9.32 -3.28 -5.60
N GLY A 122 9.40 -2.25 -6.45
CA GLY A 122 9.13 -2.35 -7.88
C GLY A 122 10.37 -2.76 -8.67
N GLY A 123 10.25 -3.78 -9.52
CA GLY A 123 11.24 -4.10 -10.54
C GLY A 123 11.39 -3.00 -11.60
N SER A 124 12.35 -3.13 -12.52
CA SER A 124 12.50 -2.17 -13.64
C SER A 124 11.32 -2.17 -14.63
N ASP A 125 10.43 -3.15 -14.48
CA ASP A 125 9.16 -3.35 -15.16
C ASP A 125 7.95 -2.88 -14.32
N GLY A 126 8.17 -2.31 -13.14
CA GLY A 126 7.09 -1.84 -12.26
C GLY A 126 6.34 -2.94 -11.52
N ILE A 127 6.70 -4.22 -11.69
CA ILE A 127 6.08 -5.34 -10.96
C ILE A 127 6.55 -5.33 -9.51
N ILE A 128 5.63 -5.53 -8.56
CA ILE A 128 6.01 -5.70 -7.16
C ILE A 128 6.73 -7.04 -6.96
N THR A 129 7.96 -6.97 -6.44
CA THR A 129 8.84 -8.12 -6.18
C THR A 129 8.82 -8.60 -4.73
N GLU A 130 8.24 -7.83 -3.83
CA GLU A 130 8.09 -8.15 -2.41
C GLU A 130 7.29 -9.45 -2.21
N GLY A 131 7.70 -10.31 -1.28
CA GLY A 131 6.93 -11.51 -0.93
C GLY A 131 6.77 -12.52 -2.07
N ALA A 132 7.84 -12.82 -2.80
CA ALA A 132 7.83 -13.74 -3.94
C ALA A 132 8.08 -15.23 -3.58
N SER A 133 8.43 -15.52 -2.32
CA SER A 133 8.82 -16.88 -1.90
C SER A 133 7.62 -17.82 -1.79
N PRO A 134 7.64 -19.00 -2.44
CA PRO A 134 6.56 -19.98 -2.33
C PRO A 134 6.75 -20.95 -1.16
N SER A 135 7.95 -21.00 -0.57
CA SER A 135 8.31 -21.93 0.50
C SER A 135 8.26 -21.32 1.89
N GLN A 136 7.98 -20.02 1.98
CA GLN A 136 7.88 -19.29 3.24
C GLN A 136 6.48 -18.69 3.35
N ASN A 137 5.71 -19.22 4.31
CA ASN A 137 4.48 -18.57 4.76
C ASN A 137 4.88 -17.43 5.71
N ASN A 138 5.35 -16.32 5.14
CA ASN A 138 5.63 -15.10 5.88
C ASN A 138 4.67 -13.99 5.43
N ASP A 139 4.49 -13.00 6.31
CA ASP A 139 3.53 -11.91 6.09
C ASP A 139 3.83 -11.09 4.82
N GLY A 140 5.08 -11.15 4.34
CA GLY A 140 5.58 -10.41 3.18
C GLY A 140 4.79 -10.64 1.89
N VAL A 141 4.21 -11.82 1.68
CA VAL A 141 3.38 -12.07 0.48
C VAL A 141 2.10 -11.24 0.51
N GLY A 142 1.52 -11.03 1.69
CA GLY A 142 0.27 -10.27 1.85
C GLY A 142 0.45 -8.76 1.76
N PHE A 143 1.67 -8.25 1.97
CA PHE A 143 1.93 -6.81 2.04
C PHE A 143 1.54 -6.06 0.77
N LYS A 144 1.91 -6.59 -0.40
CA LYS A 144 1.54 -6.01 -1.70
C LYS A 144 0.04 -5.97 -1.94
N ALA A 145 -0.72 -6.93 -1.42
CA ALA A 145 -2.17 -6.95 -1.53
C ALA A 145 -2.79 -5.76 -0.76
N ILE A 146 -2.28 -5.51 0.46
CA ILE A 146 -2.67 -4.36 1.29
C ILE A 146 -2.34 -3.04 0.58
N PHE A 147 -1.20 -2.96 -0.09
CA PHE A 147 -0.83 -1.79 -0.88
C PHE A 147 -1.81 -1.51 -2.00
N ILE A 148 -2.15 -2.54 -2.80
CA ILE A 148 -3.12 -2.43 -3.89
C ILE A 148 -4.50 -2.01 -3.38
N ARG A 149 -4.97 -2.59 -2.27
CA ARG A 149 -6.24 -2.18 -1.65
C ARG A 149 -6.25 -0.70 -1.24
N GLY A 150 -5.16 -0.22 -0.64
CA GLY A 150 -5.04 1.19 -0.24
C GLY A 150 -5.03 2.15 -1.44
N LEU A 151 -4.36 1.76 -2.54
CA LEU A 151 -4.41 2.51 -3.79
C LEU A 151 -5.82 2.51 -4.40
N HIS A 152 -6.52 1.38 -4.38
CA HIS A 152 -7.90 1.28 -4.86
C HIS A 152 -8.84 2.21 -4.08
N GLU A 153 -8.76 2.24 -2.75
CA GLU A 153 -9.55 3.17 -1.93
C GLU A 153 -9.27 4.64 -2.30
N ALA A 154 -7.99 4.99 -2.52
CA ALA A 154 -7.63 6.33 -2.98
C ALA A 154 -8.15 6.63 -4.39
N PHE A 155 -8.18 5.66 -5.30
CA PHE A 155 -8.73 5.81 -6.65
C PHE A 155 -10.24 6.11 -6.62
N GLU A 156 -10.99 5.39 -5.79
CA GLU A 156 -12.45 5.56 -5.65
C GLU A 156 -12.79 6.96 -5.10
N ARG A 157 -12.00 7.47 -4.17
CA ARG A 157 -12.26 8.74 -3.48
C ARG A 157 -11.65 9.96 -4.16
N SER A 158 -10.66 9.79 -5.03
CA SER A 158 -9.95 10.93 -5.61
C SER A 158 -10.75 11.63 -6.69
N SER A 159 -10.73 12.96 -6.67
CA SER A 159 -11.15 13.81 -7.79
C SER A 159 -9.97 14.21 -8.69
N ASN A 160 -8.75 13.78 -8.37
CA ASN A 160 -7.55 14.07 -9.15
C ASN A 160 -7.40 13.04 -10.28
N ASN A 161 -7.71 13.47 -11.51
CA ASN A 161 -7.63 12.61 -12.69
C ASN A 161 -6.22 12.06 -12.95
N ASP A 162 -5.17 12.83 -12.69
CA ASP A 162 -3.79 12.37 -12.91
C ASP A 162 -3.43 11.25 -11.94
N LEU A 163 -3.87 11.36 -10.69
CA LEU A 163 -3.69 10.29 -9.72
C LEU A 163 -4.51 9.05 -10.08
N LYS A 164 -5.77 9.22 -10.52
CA LYS A 164 -6.59 8.09 -10.98
C LYS A 164 -5.96 7.37 -12.16
N ILE A 165 -5.45 8.11 -13.14
CA ILE A 165 -4.71 7.55 -14.29
C ILE A 165 -3.48 6.81 -13.81
N LEU A 166 -2.73 7.37 -12.85
CA LEU A 166 -1.53 6.74 -12.30
C LEU A 166 -1.85 5.41 -11.59
N ILE A 167 -2.85 5.40 -10.71
CA ILE A 167 -3.28 4.20 -9.97
C ILE A 167 -3.85 3.16 -10.92
N HIS A 168 -4.73 3.57 -11.84
CA HIS A 168 -5.28 2.69 -12.87
C HIS A 168 -4.13 2.03 -13.63
N SER A 169 -3.20 2.83 -14.15
CA SER A 169 -2.03 2.32 -14.88
C SER A 169 -1.20 1.35 -14.04
N TYR A 170 -1.00 1.64 -12.74
CA TYR A 170 -0.17 0.78 -11.89
C TYR A 170 -0.81 -0.58 -11.60
N ILE A 171 -2.13 -0.59 -11.33
CA ILE A 171 -2.89 -1.80 -10.96
C ILE A 171 -3.21 -2.64 -12.20
N ASP A 172 -3.70 -2.01 -13.26
CA ASP A 172 -4.29 -2.65 -14.42
C ASP A 172 -3.69 -2.10 -15.71
N VAL A 173 -3.44 -2.98 -16.68
CA VAL A 173 -3.25 -2.56 -18.07
C VAL A 173 -3.92 -3.54 -19.04
N GLN A 174 -5.21 -3.32 -19.31
CA GLN A 174 -5.73 -3.60 -20.66
C GLN A 174 -5.35 -2.51 -21.68
N ALA A 175 -4.90 -1.33 -21.24
CA ALA A 175 -4.68 -0.20 -22.14
C ALA A 175 -3.28 -0.24 -22.79
N SER A 176 -3.22 -0.77 -24.02
CA SER A 176 -2.11 -0.63 -24.97
C SER A 176 -1.72 0.82 -25.35
N SER A 177 -2.16 1.83 -24.59
CA SER A 177 -2.00 3.27 -24.86
C SER A 177 -1.58 4.11 -23.66
N ILE A 178 -1.24 3.52 -22.50
CA ILE A 178 -0.66 4.29 -21.39
C ILE A 178 0.76 4.71 -21.80
N SER A 179 0.93 6.02 -21.97
CA SER A 179 2.20 6.61 -22.39
C SER A 179 3.27 6.36 -21.33
N ILE A 180 4.48 5.99 -21.77
CA ILE A 180 5.70 5.92 -20.93
C ILE A 180 5.92 7.18 -20.07
N ASN A 181 5.31 8.31 -20.47
CA ASN A 181 5.28 9.58 -19.75
C ASN A 181 4.60 9.51 -18.36
N VAL A 182 3.69 8.57 -18.10
CA VAL A 182 3.03 8.42 -16.78
C VAL A 182 3.99 7.81 -15.75
N MET A 183 4.87 6.93 -16.23
CA MET A 183 5.75 6.07 -15.47
C MET A 183 7.18 6.07 -16.06
N PRO A 184 7.87 7.23 -16.12
CA PRO A 184 9.11 7.40 -16.88
C PRO A 184 10.30 6.59 -16.34
N ASN A 185 10.18 6.05 -15.12
CA ASN A 185 11.23 5.27 -14.48
C ASN A 185 11.24 3.80 -14.90
N PHE A 186 10.24 3.33 -15.67
CA PHE A 186 10.10 1.91 -16.03
C PHE A 186 10.26 1.72 -17.54
N ALA A 187 11.25 0.92 -17.94
CA ALA A 187 11.65 0.77 -19.34
C ALA A 187 10.67 -0.08 -20.17
N ASN A 188 10.02 -1.06 -19.52
CA ASN A 188 8.98 -1.91 -20.09
C ASN A 188 7.98 -2.26 -18.98
N PRO A 189 7.00 -1.41 -18.67
CA PRO A 189 6.15 -1.66 -17.53
C PRO A 189 5.19 -2.84 -17.79
N HIS A 190 5.32 -3.91 -17.01
CA HIS A 190 4.36 -5.00 -16.90
C HIS A 190 3.55 -4.73 -15.63
N PHE A 191 2.32 -4.26 -15.80
CA PHE A 191 1.50 -3.82 -14.68
C PHE A 191 0.84 -5.00 -13.96
N GLN A 192 0.47 -4.84 -12.67
CA GLN A 192 0.28 -5.97 -11.76
C GLN A 192 -0.73 -7.01 -12.28
N TYR A 193 -1.85 -6.56 -12.87
CA TYR A 193 -2.85 -7.44 -13.48
C TYR A 193 -2.29 -8.32 -14.61
N ASN A 194 -1.55 -7.72 -15.56
CA ASN A 194 -0.94 -8.48 -16.67
C ASN A 194 0.17 -9.40 -16.18
N ALA A 195 0.98 -8.93 -15.21
CA ALA A 195 2.00 -9.78 -14.59
C ALA A 195 1.37 -11.03 -13.96
N LEU A 196 0.23 -10.88 -13.28
CA LEU A 196 -0.51 -12.01 -12.73
C LEU A 196 -1.00 -12.97 -13.81
N LEU A 197 -1.59 -12.47 -14.90
CA LEU A 197 -2.15 -13.30 -15.96
C LEU A 197 -1.08 -13.98 -16.83
N ASP A 198 -0.04 -13.25 -17.22
CA ASP A 198 0.93 -13.68 -18.22
C ASP A 198 2.13 -14.42 -17.61
N LEU A 199 2.54 -14.02 -16.40
CA LEU A 199 3.79 -14.48 -15.79
C LEU A 199 3.57 -15.34 -14.55
N ALA A 200 2.51 -15.08 -13.78
CA ALA A 200 2.30 -15.74 -12.49
C ALA A 200 1.21 -16.83 -12.50
N ALA A 201 0.43 -16.94 -13.58
CA ALA A 201 -0.66 -17.90 -13.69
C ALA A 201 -0.20 -19.24 -14.29
N ASN A 202 -0.66 -20.36 -13.71
CA ASN A 202 -0.47 -21.71 -14.25
C ASN A 202 -1.77 -22.32 -14.81
N GLY A 203 -2.77 -21.49 -15.10
CA GLY A 203 -4.08 -21.89 -15.62
C GLY A 203 -5.15 -22.18 -14.55
N SER A 204 -4.75 -22.48 -13.31
CA SER A 204 -5.69 -22.72 -12.20
C SER A 204 -5.36 -21.96 -10.91
N SER A 205 -4.21 -21.30 -10.85
CA SER A 205 -3.76 -20.57 -9.66
C SER A 205 -2.75 -19.49 -10.02
N TYR A 206 -2.63 -18.50 -9.12
CA TYR A 206 -1.68 -17.39 -9.20
C TYR A 206 -0.53 -17.55 -8.20
N SER A 207 0.67 -17.20 -8.63
CA SER A 207 1.89 -17.39 -7.83
C SER A 207 2.14 -16.23 -6.87
N SER A 208 2.88 -16.50 -5.78
CA SER A 208 3.42 -15.44 -4.92
C SER A 208 4.43 -14.55 -5.65
N SER A 209 5.20 -15.08 -6.59
CA SER A 209 6.05 -14.30 -7.49
C SER A 209 5.26 -13.78 -8.70
N TRP A 210 5.10 -12.46 -8.81
CA TRP A 210 4.37 -11.85 -9.92
C TRP A 210 5.24 -11.64 -11.17
N THR A 211 6.57 -11.67 -11.03
CA THR A 211 7.52 -11.63 -12.15
C THR A 211 7.64 -12.96 -12.89
N GLY A 212 6.97 -14.01 -12.39
CA GLY A 212 7.05 -15.35 -12.93
C GLY A 212 8.43 -16.03 -12.74
N PRO A 213 8.62 -17.23 -13.32
CA PRO A 213 7.55 -18.08 -13.87
C PRO A 213 6.57 -18.54 -12.78
N PRO A 214 5.43 -19.14 -13.14
CA PRO A 214 4.46 -19.62 -12.18
C PRO A 214 5.07 -20.65 -11.21
N GLN A 215 4.72 -20.53 -9.94
CA GLN A 215 5.11 -21.38 -8.82
C GLN A 215 3.97 -22.35 -8.46
N ASP A 216 4.27 -23.30 -7.58
CA ASP A 216 3.26 -24.19 -7.01
C ASP A 216 2.18 -23.41 -6.25
N PHE A 217 1.01 -24.03 -6.14
CA PHE A 217 -0.12 -23.45 -5.43
C PHE A 217 0.24 -23.12 -3.97
N THR A 218 -0.05 -21.88 -3.59
CA THR A 218 -0.06 -21.45 -2.20
C THR A 218 -1.32 -20.63 -1.93
N THR A 219 -1.86 -20.76 -0.71
CA THR A 219 -3.05 -19.99 -0.30
C THR A 219 -2.76 -18.49 -0.24
N TRP A 220 -1.58 -18.11 0.25
CA TRP A 220 -1.16 -16.71 0.29
C TRP A 220 -0.90 -16.10 -1.10
N GLY A 221 -0.40 -16.89 -2.07
CA GLY A 221 -0.29 -16.44 -3.46
C GLY A 221 -1.65 -16.11 -4.08
N GLN A 222 -2.67 -16.92 -3.79
CA GLN A 222 -4.04 -16.62 -4.26
C GLN A 222 -4.61 -15.37 -3.61
N LEU A 223 -4.43 -15.21 -2.30
CA LEU A 223 -4.92 -14.05 -1.57
C LEU A 223 -4.24 -12.76 -2.06
N ALA A 224 -2.95 -12.80 -2.34
CA ALA A 224 -2.24 -11.63 -2.86
C ALA A 224 -2.73 -11.22 -4.26
N ALA A 225 -3.11 -12.18 -5.10
CA ALA A 225 -3.67 -11.88 -6.43
C ALA A 225 -5.09 -11.29 -6.36
N LEU A 226 -5.89 -11.66 -5.35
CA LEU A 226 -7.30 -11.27 -5.28
C LEU A 226 -7.50 -9.75 -5.28
N ASP A 227 -6.75 -9.01 -4.46
CA ASP A 227 -6.89 -7.55 -4.37
C ASP A 227 -6.55 -6.85 -5.70
N VAL A 228 -5.59 -7.40 -6.48
CA VAL A 228 -5.29 -6.89 -7.83
C VAL A 228 -6.45 -7.15 -8.79
N LEU A 229 -6.98 -8.38 -8.82
CA LEU A 229 -8.08 -8.73 -9.72
C LEU A 229 -9.35 -7.92 -9.42
N VAL A 230 -9.69 -7.74 -8.14
CA VAL A 230 -10.85 -6.93 -7.73
C VAL A 230 -10.63 -5.45 -8.07
N SER A 231 -9.45 -4.91 -7.76
CA SER A 231 -9.16 -3.50 -8.04
C SER A 231 -9.13 -3.21 -9.53
N ALA A 232 -8.61 -4.12 -10.35
CA ALA A 232 -8.62 -3.99 -11.80
C ALA A 232 -10.05 -3.97 -12.38
N VAL A 233 -10.98 -4.77 -11.83
CA VAL A 233 -12.38 -4.75 -12.27
C VAL A 233 -13.05 -3.41 -11.95
N ASN A 234 -12.81 -2.85 -10.77
CA ASN A 234 -13.44 -1.58 -10.36
C ASN A 234 -12.83 -0.36 -11.05
N ALA A 235 -11.56 -0.44 -11.47
CA ALA A 235 -10.88 0.66 -12.18
C ALA A 235 -11.27 0.79 -13.67
N ASN A 236 -12.11 -0.12 -14.20
CA ASN A 236 -12.52 -0.18 -15.62
C ASN A 236 -14.00 0.15 -15.86
#